data_AF-A0A8S2U2J7-F1
#
_entry.id   AF-A0A8S2U2J7-F1
#
_cell.length_a   1.000
_cell.length_b   1.000
_cell.length_c   1.000
_cell.angle_alpha   90.00
_cell.angle_beta   90.00
_cell.angle_gamma   90.00
#
_symmetry.space_group_name_H-M   'P 1'
#
loop_
_entity.id
_entity.type
_entity.pdbx_description
1 polymer ?
#
loop_
_entity_poly.entity_id
_entity_poly.type
_entity_poly.pdbx_seq_one_letter_code
_entity_poly.pdbx_strand_id
1 'polypeptide(L)'
;FCSTLFPLILNSSSLSSSIKRIHIDETNSIASDLIYEWLFNDQKILRFPNLKSLILNQCQITEPVVQSLSYLIKHQLNELTFTVDKETTPRF
;
A
#
# COMPACT_ATOMS: atom_id res chain seq x y z
N PHE A 1 -11.29 1.32 -13.41
CA PHE A 1 -10.74 0.13 -12.73
C PHE A 1 -9.85 -0.64 -13.70
N CYS A 2 -8.52 -0.49 -13.60
CA CYS A 2 -7.54 -1.28 -14.36
C CYS A 2 -7.41 -2.68 -13.74
N SER A 3 -8.46 -3.50 -13.82
CA SER A 3 -8.52 -4.81 -13.14
C SER A 3 -7.61 -5.89 -13.75
N THR A 4 -7.12 -5.70 -14.98
CA THR A 4 -6.32 -6.72 -15.69
C THR A 4 -4.82 -6.52 -15.59
N LEU A 5 -4.34 -5.29 -15.40
CA LEU A 5 -2.89 -5.00 -15.36
C LEU A 5 -2.26 -5.29 -14.00
N PHE A 6 -3.00 -5.11 -12.91
CA PHE A 6 -2.47 -5.32 -11.57
C PHE A 6 -2.07 -6.78 -11.30
N PRO A 7 -2.91 -7.79 -11.59
CA PRO A 7 -2.52 -9.19 -11.45
C PRO A 7 -1.30 -9.55 -12.32
N LEU A 8 -1.17 -8.96 -13.51
CA LEU A 8 -0.02 -9.18 -14.38
C LEU A 8 1.28 -8.63 -13.80
N ILE A 9 1.22 -7.46 -13.15
CA ILE A 9 2.37 -6.88 -12.42
C ILE A 9 2.74 -7.75 -11.22
N LEU A 10 1.75 -8.24 -10.47
CA LEU A 10 1.98 -9.10 -9.30
C LEU A 10 2.53 -10.49 -9.67
N ASN A 11 2.21 -11.01 -10.85
CA ASN A 11 2.66 -12.31 -11.33
C ASN A 11 4.02 -12.27 -12.06
N SER A 12 4.58 -11.09 -12.29
CA SER A 12 5.89 -10.94 -12.93
C SER A 12 6.92 -10.44 -11.90
N SER A 13 7.80 -11.34 -11.47
CA SER A 13 8.89 -11.03 -10.54
C SER A 13 9.82 -9.92 -11.06
N SER A 14 9.99 -9.82 -12.38
CA SER A 14 10.79 -8.77 -13.01
C SER A 14 10.12 -7.39 -12.92
N LEU A 15 8.81 -7.31 -13.16
CA LEU A 15 8.04 -6.07 -13.08
C LEU A 15 7.89 -5.61 -11.63
N SER A 16 7.56 -6.52 -10.72
CA SER A 16 7.46 -6.19 -9.29
C SER A 16 8.79 -5.71 -8.71
N SER A 17 9.90 -6.30 -9.15
CA SER A 17 11.25 -5.87 -8.75
C SER A 17 11.69 -4.55 -9.37
N SER A 18 11.08 -4.09 -10.46
CA SER A 18 11.42 -2.80 -11.07
C SER A 18 10.64 -1.62 -10.49
N ILE A 19 9.58 -1.88 -9.72
CA ILE A 19 8.79 -0.85 -9.04
C ILE A 19 9.57 -0.30 -7.83
N LYS A 20 9.83 1.01 -7.87
CA LYS A 20 10.51 1.74 -6.79
C LYS A 20 9.59 2.68 -6.02
N ARG A 21 8.44 3.04 -6.60
CA ARG A 21 7.48 3.96 -5.98
C ARG A 21 6.06 3.47 -6.20
N ILE A 22 5.25 3.52 -5.16
CA ILE A 22 3.81 3.25 -5.21
C ILE A 22 3.10 4.45 -4.57
N HIS A 23 2.10 4.99 -5.27
CA HIS A 23 1.22 6.03 -4.75
C HIS A 23 -0.20 5.52 -4.86
N ILE A 24 -0.89 5.49 -3.73
CA ILE A 24 -2.28 5.08 -3.62
C ILE A 24 -3.06 6.24 -3.03
N ASP A 25 -4.13 6.60 -3.73
CA ASP A 25 -5.06 7.67 -3.36
C ASP A 25 -6.43 7.01 -3.26
N GLU A 26 -6.95 6.92 -2.04
CA GLU A 26 -8.11 6.07 -1.75
C GLU A 26 -9.22 6.84 -1.04
N THR A 27 -10.33 7.12 -1.74
CA THR A 27 -11.50 7.79 -1.14
C THR A 27 -12.52 6.82 -0.51
N ASN A 28 -12.28 5.50 -0.50
CA ASN A 28 -13.34 4.51 -0.23
C ASN A 28 -12.84 3.25 0.49
N SER A 29 -13.28 3.03 1.74
CA SER A 29 -12.72 2.10 2.73
C SER A 29 -12.48 0.63 2.32
N ILE A 30 -13.13 0.16 1.25
CA ILE A 30 -12.95 -1.22 0.74
C ILE A 30 -11.57 -1.40 0.09
N ALA A 31 -10.96 -0.34 -0.42
CA ALA A 31 -9.67 -0.47 -1.10
C ALA A 31 -8.49 -0.65 -0.13
N SER A 32 -8.64 -0.35 1.16
CA SER A 32 -7.57 -0.51 2.15
C SER A 32 -7.18 -1.97 2.37
N ASP A 33 -8.18 -2.89 2.37
CA ASP A 33 -7.93 -4.33 2.42
C ASP A 33 -7.30 -4.84 1.11
N LEU A 34 -7.72 -4.31 -0.04
CA LEU A 34 -7.14 -4.66 -1.35
C LEU A 34 -5.69 -4.17 -1.48
N ILE A 35 -5.38 -2.98 -0.99
CA ILE A 35 -4.02 -2.43 -0.96
C ILE A 35 -3.10 -3.36 -0.16
N TYR A 36 -3.60 -3.90 0.94
CA TYR A 36 -2.86 -4.87 1.73
C TYR A 36 -2.55 -6.15 0.94
N GLU A 37 -3.55 -6.74 0.28
CA GLU A 37 -3.35 -7.92 -0.58
C GLU A 37 -2.41 -7.64 -1.77
N TRP A 38 -2.32 -6.39 -2.21
CA TRP A 38 -1.45 -5.99 -3.32
C TRP A 38 -0.01 -5.78 -2.89
N LEU A 39 0.21 -5.18 -1.71
CA LEU A 39 1.54 -4.91 -1.20
C LEU A 39 2.18 -6.18 -0.63
N PHE A 40 1.39 -7.05 -0.02
CA PHE A 40 1.84 -8.24 0.67
C PHE A 40 1.30 -9.51 0.02
N ASN A 41 2.08 -10.59 0.02
CA ASN A 41 1.60 -11.91 -0.37
C ASN A 41 0.89 -12.61 0.82
N ASP A 42 0.37 -13.81 0.61
CA ASP A 42 -0.32 -14.60 1.64
C ASP A 42 0.55 -14.92 2.86
N GLN A 43 1.88 -14.83 2.71
CA GLN A 43 2.87 -15.00 3.78
C GLN A 43 3.24 -13.68 4.46
N LYS A 44 2.53 -12.58 4.16
CA LYS A 44 2.80 -11.20 4.60
C LYS A 44 4.17 -10.66 4.17
N ILE A 45 4.74 -11.23 3.10
CA ILE A 45 6.00 -10.78 2.51
C ILE A 45 5.69 -9.74 1.45
N LEU A 46 6.47 -8.65 1.42
CA LEU A 46 6.33 -7.60 0.43
C LEU A 46 6.54 -8.14 -1.00
N ARG A 47 5.62 -7.80 -1.91
CA ARG A 47 5.71 -8.20 -3.33
C ARG A 47 6.71 -7.38 -4.16
N PHE A 48 7.16 -6.24 -3.64
CA PHE A 48 7.97 -5.23 -4.34
C PHE A 48 9.34 -5.03 -3.66
N PRO A 49 10.34 -5.90 -3.90
CA PRO A 49 11.59 -5.93 -3.12
C PRO A 49 12.46 -4.66 -3.25
N ASN A 50 12.24 -3.85 -4.29
CA ASN A 50 12.97 -2.61 -4.53
C ASN A 50 12.15 -1.34 -4.28
N LEU A 51 10.98 -1.46 -3.65
CA LEU A 51 10.16 -0.32 -3.27
C LEU A 51 10.92 0.60 -2.31
N LYS A 52 11.05 1.88 -2.66
CA LYS A 52 11.75 2.91 -1.87
C LYS A 52 10.83 4.02 -1.37
N SER A 53 9.72 4.26 -2.05
CA SER A 53 8.74 5.28 -1.66
C SER A 53 7.34 4.70 -1.72
N LEU A 54 6.58 4.89 -0.63
CA LEU A 54 5.18 4.52 -0.54
C LEU A 54 4.38 5.74 -0.07
N ILE A 55 3.37 6.13 -0.83
CA ILE A 55 2.47 7.24 -0.51
C ILE A 55 1.07 6.67 -0.39
N LEU A 56 0.48 6.77 0.81
CA LEU A 56 -0.88 6.36 1.10
C LEU A 56 -1.68 7.60 1.50
N ASN A 57 -2.62 7.99 0.65
CA ASN A 57 -3.53 9.09 0.90
C ASN A 57 -4.94 8.56 1.17
N GLN A 58 -5.57 9.06 2.22
CA GLN A 58 -6.97 8.82 2.56
C GLN A 58 -7.31 7.35 2.89
N CYS A 59 -6.30 6.49 3.06
CA CYS A 59 -6.48 5.10 3.47
C CYS A 59 -6.89 4.99 4.95
N GLN A 60 -7.77 4.04 5.26
CA GLN A 60 -8.01 3.62 6.64
C GLN A 60 -6.85 2.73 7.10
N ILE A 61 -6.12 3.19 8.11
CA ILE A 61 -5.05 2.39 8.71
C ILE A 61 -5.68 1.38 9.68
N THR A 62 -5.59 0.09 9.34
CA THR A 62 -5.86 -1.00 10.28
C THR A 62 -4.58 -1.44 10.99
N GLU A 63 -4.68 -2.09 12.14
CA GLU A 63 -3.51 -2.58 12.90
C GLU A 63 -2.57 -3.49 12.06
N PRO A 64 -3.06 -4.40 11.20
CA PRO A 64 -2.22 -5.16 10.27
C PRO A 64 -1.43 -4.28 9.29
N VAL A 65 -2.01 -3.18 8.83
CA VAL A 65 -1.34 -2.20 7.96
C VAL A 65 -0.20 -1.54 8.71
N VAL A 66 -0.41 -1.11 9.97
CA VAL A 66 0.67 -0.54 10.80
C VAL A 66 1.83 -1.50 10.96
N GLN A 67 1.56 -2.76 11.29
CA GLN A 67 2.61 -3.76 11.50
C GLN A 67 3.44 -3.98 10.23
N SER A 68 2.77 -4.03 9.08
CA SER A 68 3.43 -4.31 7.82
C SER A 68 4.18 -3.08 7.29
N LEU A 69 3.63 -1.88 7.44
CA LEU A 69 4.36 -0.63 7.18
C LEU A 69 5.58 -0.46 8.08
N SER A 70 5.48 -0.82 9.36
CA SER A 70 6.60 -0.76 10.31
C SER A 70 7.78 -1.62 9.86
N TYR A 71 7.50 -2.81 9.33
CA TYR A 71 8.52 -3.66 8.72
C TYR A 71 9.16 -3.00 7.49
N LEU A 72 8.35 -2.40 6.61
CA LEU A 72 8.83 -1.75 5.40
C LEU A 72 9.71 -0.53 5.66
N ILE A 73 9.34 0.31 6.61
CA ILE A 73 10.14 1.46 7.05
C ILE A 73 11.50 0.98 7.56
N LYS A 74 11.51 -0.09 8.36
CA LYS A 74 12.75 -0.57 8.98
C LYS A 74 13.74 -1.14 7.98
N HIS A 75 13.27 -1.77 6.91
CA HIS A 75 14.12 -2.61 6.07
C HIS A 75 14.28 -2.14 4.62
N GLN A 76 13.42 -1.27 4.11
CA GLN A 76 13.37 -1.06 2.66
C GLN A 76 13.04 0.36 2.20
N LEU A 77 12.05 1.00 2.82
CA LEU A 77 11.57 2.32 2.43
C LEU A 77 12.54 3.42 2.88
N ASN A 78 12.86 4.30 1.95
CA ASN A 78 13.57 5.55 2.25
C ASN A 78 12.57 6.66 2.57
N GLU A 79 11.36 6.57 2.01
CA GLU A 79 10.32 7.58 2.13
C GLU A 79 8.98 6.87 2.36
N LEU A 80 8.24 7.32 3.36
CA LEU A 80 6.86 6.96 3.60
C LEU A 80 6.08 8.24 3.83
N THR A 81 5.05 8.47 3.03
CA THR A 81 4.07 9.54 3.27
C THR A 81 2.73 8.91 3.57
N PHE A 82 2.14 9.31 4.70
CA PHE A 82 0.81 8.88 5.09
C PHE A 82 -0.09 10.09 5.33
N THR A 83 -1.22 10.16 4.65
CA THR A 83 -2.26 11.17 4.87
C THR A 83 -3.53 10.49 5.35
N VAL A 84 -3.90 10.69 6.62
CA VAL A 84 -5.19 10.22 7.17
C VAL A 84 -6.23 11.29 6.90
N ASP A 85 -7.39 10.92 6.34
CA ASP A 85 -8.53 11.83 6.32
C ASP A 85 -9.02 12.07 7.75
N LYS A 86 -9.06 13.34 8.15
CA LYS A 86 -9.80 13.75 9.34
C LYS A 86 -11.27 13.63 8.98
N GLU A 87 -11.99 12.72 9.62
CA GLU A 87 -13.46 12.84 9.68
C GLU A 87 -13.79 14.24 10.18
N THR A 88 -14.29 15.10 9.29
CA THR A 88 -15.11 16.25 9.67
C THR A 88 -16.36 15.68 10.32
N THR A 89 -16.33 15.56 11.65
CA THR A 89 -17.52 15.37 12.47
C THR A 89 -18.54 16.43 12.09
N PRO A 90 -19.73 16.09 11.55
CA PRO A 90 -20.81 17.06 11.50
C PRO A 90 -21.21 17.32 12.95
N ARG A 91 -20.99 18.56 13.41
CA ARG A 91 -21.59 19.05 14.64
C ARG A 91 -23.10 19.11 14.39
N PHE A 92 -23.85 18.18 14.97
CA PHE A 92 -25.28 18.34 15.18
C PHE A 92 -25.52 19.23 16.41
#